data_AF-A0A0F9HHU7-F1
#
_entry.id   AF-A0A0F9HHU7-F1
#
_cell.length_a   1.000
_cell.length_b   1.000
_cell.length_c   1.000
_cell.angle_alpha   90.00
_cell.angle_beta   90.00
_cell.angle_gamma   90.00
#
_symmetry.space_group_name_H-M   'P 1'
#
loop_
_entity.id
_entity.type
_entity.pdbx_description
1 polymer ?
#
loop_
_entity_poly.entity_id
_entity_poly.type
_entity_poly.pdbx_seq_one_letter_code
_entity_poly.pdbx_strand_id
1 'polypeptide(L)'
;SQTARPGAPIIYGGSPGVFDMRTMAASISAVEAQMIDCAYIEVGKYLGLPTQAYIGMSDSKTLDAQAAAEATFSIFTAALSGGNLVHDVGYLESGLTSCMEMVLFGDEIIAMCRRLTRGVELDENALALDVIDAVGPGGGFLDTDHTLDNFRTAHWLPRFMDRRHFEAWSADGSPDMYDRLNTQVKSILEAHAAEPLPEDRREEIARILAAHEAQGVTP
;
A
#
# COMPACT_ATOMS: atom_id res chain seq x y z
N SER A 1 2.93 -24.55 -16.58
CA SER A 1 1.45 -24.66 -16.55
C SER A 1 1.05 -26.05 -16.03
N GLN A 2 -0.22 -26.27 -15.70
CA GLN A 2 -0.72 -27.59 -15.30
C GLN A 2 -0.52 -28.67 -16.39
N THR A 3 -0.48 -28.26 -17.68
CA THR A 3 -0.20 -29.15 -18.80
C THR A 3 1.27 -29.61 -18.86
N ALA A 4 2.20 -28.75 -18.46
CA ALA A 4 3.62 -29.10 -18.39
C ALA A 4 3.97 -29.91 -17.13
N ARG A 5 3.36 -29.56 -15.99
CA ARG A 5 3.54 -30.26 -14.70
C ARG A 5 2.32 -30.06 -13.81
N PRO A 6 1.52 -31.11 -13.55
CA PRO A 6 0.44 -31.05 -12.55
C PRO A 6 0.97 -30.63 -11.18
N GLY A 7 0.27 -29.70 -10.53
CA GLY A 7 0.66 -29.13 -9.24
C GLY A 7 1.67 -27.98 -9.33
N ALA A 8 2.00 -27.50 -10.52
CA ALA A 8 2.79 -26.28 -10.66
C ALA A 8 2.05 -25.08 -10.02
N PRO A 9 2.75 -24.19 -9.28
CA PRO A 9 2.12 -23.00 -8.71
C PRO A 9 1.64 -22.06 -9.82
N ILE A 10 0.43 -21.51 -9.67
CA ILE A 10 -0.19 -20.56 -10.59
C ILE A 10 -0.79 -19.42 -9.77
N ILE A 11 -0.58 -18.19 -10.23
CA ILE A 11 -1.27 -17.01 -9.75
C ILE A 11 -2.22 -16.55 -10.85
N TYR A 12 -3.50 -16.39 -10.51
CA TYR A 12 -4.53 -15.92 -11.42
C TYR A 12 -4.57 -14.40 -11.40
N GLY A 13 -4.41 -13.75 -12.54
CA GLY A 13 -4.40 -12.30 -12.60
C GLY A 13 -4.23 -11.79 -14.02
N GLY A 14 -4.25 -10.48 -14.14
CA GLY A 14 -4.07 -9.76 -15.39
C GLY A 14 -4.09 -8.27 -15.12
N SER A 15 -3.66 -7.47 -16.09
CA SER A 15 -3.68 -6.01 -16.04
C SER A 15 -4.90 -5.50 -16.80
N PRO A 16 -6.07 -5.38 -16.17
CA PRO A 16 -7.19 -4.74 -16.82
C PRO A 16 -6.85 -3.26 -17.01
N GLY A 17 -7.12 -2.76 -18.19
CA GLY A 17 -6.98 -1.36 -18.52
C GLY A 17 -8.07 -0.97 -19.49
N VAL A 18 -8.45 0.30 -19.46
CA VAL A 18 -9.32 0.91 -20.47
C VAL A 18 -8.54 1.94 -21.25
N PHE A 19 -9.01 2.29 -22.44
CA PHE A 19 -8.48 3.44 -23.15
C PHE A 19 -9.35 4.65 -22.85
N ASP A 20 -8.73 5.77 -22.49
CA ASP A 20 -9.42 7.05 -22.55
C ASP A 20 -9.71 7.35 -24.03
N MET A 21 -11.00 7.39 -24.41
CA MET A 21 -11.40 7.51 -25.81
C MET A 21 -11.08 8.87 -26.44
N ARG A 22 -10.72 9.89 -25.66
CA ARG A 22 -10.36 11.22 -26.17
C ARG A 22 -8.89 11.29 -26.56
N THR A 23 -8.04 10.62 -25.77
CA THR A 23 -6.58 10.69 -25.89
C THR A 23 -5.97 9.40 -26.45
N MET A 24 -6.74 8.31 -26.47
CA MET A 24 -6.29 6.94 -26.74
C MET A 24 -5.19 6.47 -25.78
N ALA A 25 -5.01 7.17 -24.65
CA ALA A 25 -4.08 6.76 -23.62
C ALA A 25 -4.66 5.58 -22.82
N ALA A 26 -3.78 4.65 -22.44
CA ALA A 26 -4.16 3.61 -21.51
C ALA A 26 -4.40 4.24 -20.12
N SER A 27 -5.55 3.94 -19.54
CA SER A 27 -5.93 4.27 -18.18
C SER A 27 -6.13 2.98 -17.42
N ILE A 28 -5.25 2.76 -16.45
CA ILE A 28 -5.21 1.58 -15.60
C ILE A 28 -5.65 1.91 -14.18
N SER A 29 -5.76 3.20 -13.86
CA SER A 29 -6.33 3.72 -12.62
C SER A 29 -7.82 4.08 -12.75
N ALA A 30 -8.40 3.95 -13.95
CA ALA A 30 -9.83 4.15 -14.19
C ALA A 30 -10.70 3.24 -13.32
N VAL A 31 -11.89 3.74 -12.97
CA VAL A 31 -12.86 3.00 -12.14
C VAL A 31 -13.26 1.68 -12.82
N GLU A 32 -13.41 1.66 -14.14
CA GLU A 32 -13.72 0.46 -14.90
C GLU A 32 -12.62 -0.60 -14.77
N ALA A 33 -11.34 -0.20 -14.80
CA ALA A 33 -10.22 -1.11 -14.58
C ALA A 33 -10.28 -1.71 -13.16
N GLN A 34 -10.53 -0.86 -12.15
CA GLN A 34 -10.65 -1.29 -10.76
C GLN A 34 -11.85 -2.22 -10.51
N MET A 35 -12.98 -1.98 -11.17
CA MET A 35 -14.14 -2.89 -11.13
C MET A 35 -13.78 -4.27 -11.69
N ILE A 36 -13.03 -4.29 -12.80
CA ILE A 36 -12.58 -5.52 -13.43
C ILE A 36 -11.60 -6.26 -12.50
N ASP A 37 -10.64 -5.57 -11.88
CA ASP A 37 -9.73 -6.18 -10.89
C ASP A 37 -10.50 -6.84 -9.73
N CYS A 38 -11.51 -6.17 -9.17
CA CYS A 38 -12.34 -6.75 -8.12
C CYS A 38 -13.06 -8.03 -8.60
N ALA A 39 -13.58 -8.02 -9.83
CA ALA A 39 -14.22 -9.20 -10.42
C ALA A 39 -13.22 -10.35 -10.65
N TYR A 40 -12.00 -10.05 -11.12
CA TYR A 40 -10.94 -11.06 -11.26
C TYR A 40 -10.57 -11.66 -9.90
N ILE A 41 -10.48 -10.84 -8.84
CA ILE A 41 -10.18 -11.36 -7.50
C ILE A 41 -11.25 -12.37 -7.05
N GLU A 42 -12.53 -12.06 -7.24
CA GLU A 42 -13.61 -12.97 -6.90
C GLU A 42 -13.60 -14.27 -7.74
N VAL A 43 -13.29 -14.17 -9.03
CA VAL A 43 -13.13 -15.36 -9.90
C VAL A 43 -11.96 -16.23 -9.42
N GLY A 44 -10.81 -15.62 -9.09
CA GLY A 44 -9.65 -16.36 -8.59
C GLY A 44 -9.96 -17.10 -7.28
N LYS A 45 -10.66 -16.45 -6.36
CA LYS A 45 -11.16 -17.09 -5.13
C LYS A 45 -12.10 -18.26 -5.42
N TYR A 46 -13.05 -18.08 -6.33
CA TYR A 46 -13.96 -19.16 -6.74
C TYR A 46 -13.21 -20.37 -7.31
N LEU A 47 -12.13 -20.12 -8.06
CA LEU A 47 -11.26 -21.16 -8.62
C LEU A 47 -10.26 -21.75 -7.62
N GLY A 48 -10.20 -21.23 -6.38
CA GLY A 48 -9.23 -21.66 -5.37
C GLY A 48 -7.78 -21.30 -5.73
N LEU A 49 -7.58 -20.22 -6.50
CA LEU A 49 -6.27 -19.75 -6.95
C LEU A 49 -5.90 -18.43 -6.26
N PRO A 50 -4.62 -18.23 -5.89
CA PRO A 50 -4.16 -16.93 -5.44
C PRO A 50 -4.26 -15.91 -6.58
N THR A 51 -4.56 -14.67 -6.24
CA THR A 51 -4.84 -13.61 -7.20
C THR A 51 -3.71 -12.60 -7.32
N GLN A 52 -3.51 -12.05 -8.52
CA GLN A 52 -2.69 -10.87 -8.76
C GLN A 52 -3.52 -9.76 -9.39
N ALA A 53 -3.39 -8.54 -8.87
CA ALA A 53 -4.06 -7.34 -9.38
C ALA A 53 -3.10 -6.14 -9.42
N TYR A 54 -3.38 -5.20 -10.33
CA TYR A 54 -2.57 -4.00 -10.59
C TYR A 54 -3.21 -2.82 -9.84
N ILE A 55 -2.73 -2.52 -8.63
CA ILE A 55 -3.47 -1.68 -7.67
C ILE A 55 -2.51 -0.84 -6.81
N GLY A 56 -2.80 0.45 -6.65
CA GLY A 56 -2.00 1.37 -5.85
C GLY A 56 -1.11 2.31 -6.66
N MET A 57 -1.40 2.41 -7.96
CA MET A 57 -0.78 3.34 -8.88
C MET A 57 -1.73 4.49 -9.26
N SER A 58 -1.28 5.36 -10.16
CA SER A 58 -2.03 6.49 -10.66
C SER A 58 -1.68 6.81 -12.11
N ASP A 59 -2.64 7.37 -12.85
CA ASP A 59 -2.45 7.90 -14.21
C ASP A 59 -1.94 9.36 -14.19
N SER A 60 -1.87 9.98 -13.00
CA SER A 60 -1.26 11.28 -12.77
C SER A 60 0.24 11.25 -12.99
N LYS A 61 0.82 12.40 -13.33
CA LYS A 61 2.24 12.55 -13.69
C LYS A 61 3.10 12.89 -12.47
N THR A 62 2.45 13.24 -11.37
CA THR A 62 3.07 13.67 -10.13
C THR A 62 2.27 13.16 -8.94
N LEU A 63 2.85 13.17 -7.74
CA LEU A 63 2.10 12.94 -6.51
C LEU A 63 1.24 14.17 -6.19
N ASP A 64 -0.01 14.15 -6.66
CA ASP A 64 -0.99 15.21 -6.48
C ASP A 64 -2.33 14.65 -5.94
N ALA A 65 -3.37 15.49 -5.96
CA ALA A 65 -4.70 15.07 -5.51
C ALA A 65 -5.30 13.95 -6.36
N GLN A 66 -5.02 13.91 -7.68
CA GLN A 66 -5.43 12.82 -8.54
C GLN A 66 -4.74 11.52 -8.13
N ALA A 67 -3.41 11.54 -7.99
CA ALA A 67 -2.68 10.36 -7.55
C ALA A 67 -3.13 9.84 -6.19
N ALA A 68 -3.39 10.75 -5.25
CA ALA A 68 -3.87 10.36 -3.95
C ALA A 68 -5.27 9.72 -4.00
N ALA A 69 -6.18 10.26 -4.80
CA ALA A 69 -7.52 9.70 -4.96
C ALA A 69 -7.50 8.32 -5.61
N GLU A 70 -6.78 8.18 -6.73
CA GLU A 70 -6.70 6.94 -7.50
C GLU A 70 -6.02 5.80 -6.71
N ALA A 71 -4.89 6.08 -6.07
CA ALA A 71 -4.20 5.08 -5.26
C ALA A 71 -4.98 4.72 -4.00
N THR A 72 -5.61 5.69 -3.33
CA THR A 72 -6.43 5.39 -2.15
C THR A 72 -7.64 4.53 -2.52
N PHE A 73 -8.34 4.89 -3.61
CA PHE A 73 -9.49 4.14 -4.06
C PHE A 73 -9.12 2.69 -4.42
N SER A 74 -8.07 2.51 -5.23
CA SER A 74 -7.62 1.18 -5.64
C SER A 74 -7.12 0.34 -4.45
N ILE A 75 -6.24 0.86 -3.58
CA ILE A 75 -5.73 0.10 -2.43
C ILE A 75 -6.88 -0.31 -1.49
N PHE A 76 -7.86 0.58 -1.29
CA PHE A 76 -9.03 0.31 -0.49
C PHE A 76 -9.90 -0.81 -1.11
N THR A 77 -10.19 -0.75 -2.41
CA THR A 77 -10.98 -1.80 -3.09
C THR A 77 -10.26 -3.14 -3.09
N ALA A 78 -8.93 -3.15 -3.23
CA ALA A 78 -8.12 -4.38 -3.13
C ALA A 78 -8.22 -5.02 -1.75
N ALA A 79 -8.13 -4.20 -0.70
CA ALA A 79 -8.20 -4.66 0.68
C ALA A 79 -9.56 -5.27 1.00
N LEU A 80 -10.65 -4.64 0.53
CA LEU A 80 -12.01 -5.17 0.73
C LEU A 80 -12.31 -6.38 -0.16
N SER A 81 -11.75 -6.41 -1.37
CA SER A 81 -11.89 -7.54 -2.29
C SER A 81 -10.98 -8.70 -1.91
N GLY A 82 -10.07 -8.57 -0.94
CA GLY A 82 -9.23 -9.69 -0.48
C GLY A 82 -8.25 -10.21 -1.54
N GLY A 83 -7.62 -9.31 -2.30
CA GLY A 83 -6.56 -9.66 -3.25
C GLY A 83 -5.33 -10.25 -2.54
N ASN A 84 -4.60 -11.16 -3.20
CA ASN A 84 -3.44 -11.84 -2.59
C ASN A 84 -2.11 -11.15 -2.90
N LEU A 85 -1.85 -10.85 -4.18
CA LEU A 85 -0.66 -10.17 -4.65
C LEU A 85 -1.06 -8.86 -5.32
N VAL A 86 -0.92 -7.76 -4.59
CA VAL A 86 -1.15 -6.41 -5.10
C VAL A 86 0.18 -5.79 -5.48
N HIS A 87 0.30 -5.29 -6.72
CA HIS A 87 1.51 -4.70 -7.29
C HIS A 87 1.26 -3.25 -7.75
N ASP A 88 2.33 -2.53 -8.11
CA ASP A 88 2.37 -1.17 -8.68
C ASP A 88 2.29 0.00 -7.71
N VAL A 89 2.34 -0.27 -6.41
CA VAL A 89 2.42 0.78 -5.39
C VAL A 89 3.66 1.65 -5.67
N GLY A 90 3.43 2.92 -6.02
CA GLY A 90 4.50 3.86 -6.38
C GLY A 90 4.57 4.26 -7.85
N TYR A 91 3.83 3.59 -8.74
CA TYR A 91 3.79 3.93 -10.15
C TYR A 91 2.88 5.12 -10.44
N LEU A 92 3.30 5.90 -11.42
CA LEU A 92 2.65 7.08 -11.96
C LEU A 92 2.61 6.98 -13.49
N GLU A 93 1.85 7.86 -14.13
CA GLU A 93 1.72 7.96 -15.59
C GLU A 93 1.38 6.61 -16.22
N SER A 94 0.37 5.92 -15.68
CA SER A 94 -0.07 4.61 -16.18
C SER A 94 1.08 3.59 -16.24
N GLY A 95 1.96 3.60 -15.25
CA GLY A 95 3.09 2.67 -15.14
C GLY A 95 4.36 3.08 -15.90
N LEU A 96 4.37 4.25 -16.56
CA LEU A 96 5.54 4.74 -17.29
C LEU A 96 6.59 5.38 -16.38
N THR A 97 6.18 5.87 -15.20
CA THR A 97 7.06 6.50 -14.23
C THR A 97 6.86 5.94 -12.84
N SER A 98 7.85 6.15 -11.97
CA SER A 98 7.77 5.78 -10.56
C SER A 98 8.23 6.92 -9.68
N CYS A 99 7.67 7.01 -8.49
CA CYS A 99 7.95 8.07 -7.52
C CYS A 99 8.15 7.43 -6.14
N MET A 100 9.29 7.70 -5.50
CA MET A 100 9.61 7.11 -4.19
C MET A 100 8.67 7.64 -3.10
N GLU A 101 8.24 8.89 -3.21
CA GLU A 101 7.25 9.51 -2.33
C GLU A 101 5.90 8.79 -2.46
N MET A 102 5.52 8.40 -3.68
CA MET A 102 4.31 7.62 -3.94
C MET A 102 4.39 6.22 -3.33
N VAL A 103 5.57 5.60 -3.27
CA VAL A 103 5.77 4.32 -2.55
C VAL A 103 5.50 4.50 -1.06
N LEU A 104 6.06 5.53 -0.42
CA LEU A 104 5.82 5.80 1.00
C LEU A 104 4.37 6.20 1.27
N PHE A 105 3.75 6.96 0.37
CA PHE A 105 2.35 7.32 0.47
C PHE A 105 1.44 6.09 0.34
N GLY A 106 1.77 5.19 -0.59
CA GLY A 106 1.12 3.89 -0.72
C GLY A 106 1.23 3.04 0.55
N ASP A 107 2.41 2.97 1.17
CA ASP A 107 2.61 2.29 2.45
C ASP A 107 1.72 2.87 3.56
N GLU A 108 1.56 4.20 3.61
CA GLU A 108 0.64 4.88 4.53
C GLU A 108 -0.83 4.48 4.30
N ILE A 109 -1.28 4.45 3.04
CA ILE A 109 -2.64 4.03 2.67
C ILE A 109 -2.85 2.54 2.99
N ILE A 110 -1.86 1.69 2.72
CA ILE A 110 -1.91 0.26 3.05
C ILE A 110 -2.03 0.07 4.56
N ALA A 111 -1.25 0.80 5.36
CA ALA A 111 -1.36 0.75 6.82
C ALA A 111 -2.76 1.16 7.30
N MET A 112 -3.35 2.21 6.70
CA MET A 112 -4.73 2.63 6.97
C MET A 112 -5.74 1.53 6.61
N CYS A 113 -5.62 0.92 5.42
CA CYS A 113 -6.50 -0.16 4.99
C CYS A 113 -6.34 -1.42 5.84
N ARG A 114 -5.13 -1.74 6.29
CA ARG A 114 -4.87 -2.83 7.25
C ARG A 114 -5.53 -2.55 8.61
N ARG A 115 -5.58 -1.31 9.08
CA ARG A 115 -6.36 -0.96 10.29
C ARG A 115 -7.85 -1.18 10.06
N LEU A 116 -8.36 -0.76 8.92
CA LEU A 116 -9.77 -0.89 8.56
C LEU A 116 -10.20 -2.35 8.51
N THR A 117 -9.43 -3.21 7.84
CA THR A 117 -9.76 -4.63 7.67
C THR A 117 -9.65 -5.47 8.94
N ARG A 118 -9.05 -4.95 10.02
CA ARG A 118 -9.17 -5.55 11.37
C ARG A 118 -10.60 -5.49 11.92
N GLY A 119 -11.44 -4.61 11.39
CA GLY A 119 -12.81 -4.43 11.85
C GLY A 119 -12.91 -3.73 13.21
N VAL A 120 -14.03 -3.99 13.89
CA VAL A 120 -14.36 -3.47 15.22
C VAL A 120 -14.19 -4.60 16.23
N GLU A 121 -13.36 -4.36 17.24
CA GLU A 121 -13.19 -5.26 18.37
C GLU A 121 -14.42 -5.19 19.28
N LEU A 122 -14.91 -6.35 19.74
CA LEU A 122 -16.16 -6.49 20.48
C LEU A 122 -15.97 -7.24 21.81
N ASP A 123 -14.75 -7.24 22.35
CA ASP A 123 -14.50 -7.78 23.68
C ASP A 123 -14.89 -6.80 24.79
N GLU A 124 -14.89 -7.27 26.03
CA GLU A 124 -15.30 -6.51 27.22
C GLU A 124 -14.48 -5.21 27.39
N ASN A 125 -13.17 -5.27 27.13
CA ASN A 125 -12.30 -4.12 27.22
C ASN A 125 -12.62 -3.10 26.11
N ALA A 126 -12.89 -3.55 24.88
CA ALA A 126 -13.27 -2.67 23.77
C ALA A 126 -14.65 -2.03 23.96
N LEU A 127 -15.60 -2.71 24.61
CA LEU A 127 -16.92 -2.16 24.92
C LEU A 127 -16.86 -1.08 26.01
N ALA A 128 -15.89 -1.18 26.95
CA ALA A 128 -15.59 -0.18 27.97
C ALA A 128 -16.81 0.28 28.80
N LEU A 129 -17.79 -0.59 29.04
CA LEU A 129 -19.05 -0.24 29.70
C LEU A 129 -18.84 0.30 31.12
N ASP A 130 -17.91 -0.28 31.88
CA ASP A 130 -17.58 0.17 33.23
C ASP A 130 -17.01 1.59 33.25
N VAL A 131 -16.18 1.93 32.26
CA VAL A 131 -15.59 3.28 32.13
C VAL A 131 -16.67 4.29 31.75
N ILE A 132 -17.58 3.92 30.84
CA ILE A 132 -18.70 4.75 30.44
C ILE A 132 -19.61 5.06 31.64
N ASP A 133 -19.95 4.06 32.45
CA ASP A 133 -20.77 4.25 33.66
C ASP A 133 -20.04 5.10 34.71
N ALA A 134 -18.75 4.85 34.94
CA ALA A 134 -17.94 5.58 35.91
C ALA A 134 -17.74 7.07 35.55
N VAL A 135 -17.53 7.39 34.27
CA VAL A 135 -17.34 8.78 33.79
C VAL A 135 -18.68 9.53 33.81
N GLY A 136 -19.77 8.87 33.37
CA GLY A 136 -21.11 9.41 33.39
C GLY A 136 -21.36 10.61 32.46
N PRO A 137 -22.60 11.15 32.44
CA PRO A 137 -22.98 12.23 31.54
C PRO A 137 -22.20 13.53 31.80
N GLY A 138 -21.62 14.09 30.73
CA GLY A 138 -20.84 15.34 30.80
C GLY A 138 -19.40 15.18 31.27
N GLY A 139 -18.95 13.95 31.57
CA GLY A 139 -17.56 13.64 31.90
C GLY A 139 -16.64 13.52 30.67
N GLY A 140 -15.34 13.43 30.92
CA GLY A 140 -14.30 13.23 29.91
C GLY A 140 -13.60 11.89 30.07
N PHE A 141 -13.08 11.35 28.96
CA PHE A 141 -12.39 10.04 28.94
C PHE A 141 -10.86 10.17 28.82
N LEU A 142 -10.34 11.38 28.57
CA LEU A 142 -8.94 11.60 28.22
C LEU A 142 -7.96 11.24 29.34
N ASP A 143 -8.38 11.40 30.59
CA ASP A 143 -7.59 11.16 31.80
C ASP A 143 -7.87 9.80 32.45
N THR A 144 -8.62 8.92 31.79
CA THR A 144 -8.90 7.57 32.28
C THR A 144 -7.75 6.61 32.00
N ASP A 145 -7.51 5.68 32.93
CA ASP A 145 -6.52 4.59 32.73
C ASP A 145 -6.83 3.77 31.48
N HIS A 146 -8.12 3.52 31.21
CA HIS A 146 -8.54 2.81 30.00
C HIS A 146 -8.09 3.50 28.72
N THR A 147 -8.23 4.82 28.61
CA THR A 147 -7.70 5.57 27.45
C THR A 147 -6.19 5.43 27.36
N LEU A 148 -5.47 5.60 28.49
CA LEU A 148 -4.00 5.51 28.52
C LEU A 148 -3.49 4.14 28.03
N ASP A 149 -4.17 3.07 28.43
CA ASP A 149 -3.81 1.69 28.12
C ASP A 149 -4.14 1.33 26.66
N ASN A 150 -5.21 1.89 26.10
CA ASN A 150 -5.77 1.42 24.82
C ASN A 150 -5.50 2.35 23.62
N PHE A 151 -5.23 3.65 23.79
CA PHE A 151 -5.24 4.58 22.64
C PHE A 151 -4.23 4.22 21.53
N ARG A 152 -3.07 3.63 21.90
CA ARG A 152 -2.01 3.27 20.94
C ARG A 152 -2.35 2.05 20.09
N THR A 153 -3.18 1.15 20.61
CA THR A 153 -3.59 -0.08 19.92
C THR A 153 -4.92 0.11 19.20
N ALA A 154 -5.85 0.86 19.80
CA ALA A 154 -7.16 1.15 19.25
C ALA A 154 -7.10 2.06 18.02
N HIS A 155 -6.24 3.10 18.04
CA HIS A 155 -6.12 4.05 16.94
C HIS A 155 -5.01 3.68 15.95
N TRP A 156 -5.28 3.94 14.67
CA TRP A 156 -4.20 4.09 13.70
C TRP A 156 -3.68 5.51 13.73
N LEU A 157 -2.39 5.64 14.01
CA LEU A 157 -1.68 6.91 14.05
C LEU A 157 -0.92 7.08 12.73
N PRO A 158 -1.28 8.06 11.89
CA PRO A 158 -0.58 8.31 10.65
C PRO A 158 0.85 8.78 10.90
N ARG A 159 1.76 8.43 9.99
CA ARG A 159 3.13 8.95 9.95
C ARG A 159 3.23 10.22 9.11
N PHE A 160 2.47 10.32 8.03
CA PHE A 160 2.58 11.42 7.05
C PHE A 160 1.32 12.28 6.93
N MET A 161 0.15 11.75 7.32
CA MET A 161 -1.08 12.54 7.35
C MET A 161 -1.10 13.46 8.58
N ASP A 162 -0.85 14.75 8.36
CA ASP A 162 -0.76 15.75 9.42
C ASP A 162 -2.15 16.05 10.01
N ARG A 163 -2.29 15.86 11.32
CA ARG A 163 -3.51 16.16 12.11
C ARG A 163 -3.27 17.26 13.15
N ARG A 164 -2.12 17.94 13.09
CA ARG A 164 -1.76 19.00 14.04
C ARG A 164 -2.59 20.24 13.79
N HIS A 165 -2.67 21.09 14.82
CA HIS A 165 -3.25 22.42 14.68
C HIS A 165 -2.45 23.29 13.70
N PHE A 166 -3.13 24.25 13.09
CA PHE A 166 -2.56 25.13 12.06
C PHE A 166 -1.32 25.88 12.56
N GLU A 167 -1.33 26.35 13.81
CA GLU A 167 -0.25 27.12 14.40
C GLU A 167 1.06 26.30 14.46
N ALA A 168 0.97 25.03 14.83
CA ALA A 168 2.13 24.13 14.88
C ALA A 168 2.64 23.80 13.47
N TRP A 169 1.73 23.49 12.54
CA TRP A 169 2.08 23.24 11.14
C TRP A 169 2.72 24.46 10.47
N SER A 170 2.18 25.65 10.73
CA SER A 170 2.67 26.91 10.17
C SER A 170 4.05 27.28 10.72
N ALA A 171 4.28 27.08 12.03
CA ALA A 171 5.58 27.32 12.66
C ALA A 171 6.72 26.47 12.07
N ASP A 172 6.40 25.26 11.58
CA ASP A 172 7.35 24.34 10.93
C ASP A 172 7.54 24.64 9.43
N GLY A 173 7.07 25.79 8.93
CA GLY A 173 7.24 26.18 7.53
C GLY A 173 6.14 25.66 6.60
N SER A 174 5.02 25.19 7.15
CA SER A 174 3.83 24.79 6.37
C SER A 174 4.06 23.66 5.36
N PRO A 175 4.77 22.56 5.72
CA PRO A 175 5.11 21.51 4.76
C PRO A 175 3.85 20.83 4.22
N ASP A 176 3.83 20.51 2.94
CA ASP A 176 2.76 19.71 2.36
C ASP A 176 3.03 18.19 2.48
N MET A 177 2.18 17.37 1.86
CA MET A 177 2.35 15.91 1.89
C MET A 177 3.64 15.48 1.17
N TYR A 178 3.95 16.09 0.03
CA TYR A 178 5.12 15.75 -0.75
C TYR A 178 6.40 16.09 0.02
N ASP A 179 6.46 17.25 0.66
CA ASP A 179 7.62 17.67 1.47
C ASP A 179 7.94 16.67 2.58
N ARG A 180 6.91 16.22 3.30
CA ARG A 180 7.05 15.23 4.37
C ARG A 180 7.56 13.89 3.85
N LEU A 181 6.99 13.42 2.74
CA LEU A 181 7.39 12.15 2.12
C LEU A 181 8.81 12.22 1.55
N ASN A 182 9.15 13.30 0.83
CA ASN A 182 10.47 13.49 0.24
C ASN A 182 11.58 13.55 1.30
N THR A 183 11.31 14.21 2.43
CA THR A 183 12.22 14.23 3.59
C THR A 183 12.47 12.81 4.10
N GLN A 184 11.42 12.00 4.24
CA GLN A 184 11.55 10.62 4.70
C GLN A 184 12.24 9.72 3.67
N VAL A 185 11.96 9.88 2.38
CA VAL A 185 12.65 9.14 1.30
C VAL A 185 14.14 9.37 1.39
N LYS A 186 14.58 10.63 1.46
CA LYS A 186 16.01 10.98 1.58
C LYS A 186 16.64 10.36 2.84
N SER A 187 15.95 10.46 3.97
CA SER A 187 16.42 9.84 5.22
C SER A 187 16.60 8.33 5.11
N ILE A 188 15.64 7.62 4.49
CA ILE A 188 15.74 6.17 4.27
C ILE A 188 16.92 5.84 3.35
N LEU A 189 17.08 6.56 2.24
CA LEU A 189 18.17 6.34 1.29
C LEU A 189 19.55 6.56 1.91
N GLU A 190 19.67 7.54 2.82
CA GLU A 190 20.93 7.83 3.52
C GLU A 190 21.25 6.83 4.63
N ALA A 191 20.23 6.36 5.37
CA ALA A 191 20.42 5.55 6.57
C ALA A 191 20.32 4.02 6.32
N HIS A 192 19.65 3.58 5.25
CA HIS A 192 19.40 2.16 5.04
C HIS A 192 20.67 1.41 4.62
N ALA A 193 21.02 0.38 5.39
CA ALA A 193 22.06 -0.59 5.05
C ALA A 193 21.42 -1.98 4.91
N ALA A 194 21.39 -2.51 3.69
CA ALA A 194 20.86 -3.84 3.44
C ALA A 194 21.77 -4.91 4.06
N GLU A 195 21.17 -5.94 4.64
CA GLU A 195 21.92 -7.09 5.13
C GLU A 195 22.64 -7.80 3.96
N PRO A 196 23.96 -8.01 4.04
CA PRO A 196 24.70 -8.63 2.96
C PRO A 196 24.26 -10.09 2.77
N LEU A 197 24.17 -10.52 1.50
CA LEU A 197 23.97 -11.93 1.19
C LEU A 197 25.13 -12.76 1.74
N PRO A 198 24.87 -14.01 2.23
CA PRO A 198 25.90 -14.97 2.56
C PRO A 198 26.92 -15.12 1.42
N GLU A 199 28.20 -15.21 1.77
CA GLU A 199 29.28 -15.13 0.79
C GLU A 199 29.20 -16.24 -0.26
N ASP A 200 28.87 -17.47 0.15
CA ASP A 200 28.67 -18.61 -0.74
C ASP A 200 27.61 -18.34 -1.83
N ARG A 201 26.55 -17.62 -1.47
CA ARG A 201 25.48 -17.24 -2.41
C ARG A 201 25.90 -16.11 -3.33
N ARG A 202 26.64 -15.14 -2.80
CA ARG A 202 27.19 -14.02 -3.59
C ARG A 202 28.15 -14.54 -4.66
N GLU A 203 29.08 -15.41 -4.28
CA GLU A 203 30.03 -16.04 -5.19
C GLU A 203 29.32 -16.87 -6.27
N GLU A 204 28.31 -17.65 -5.88
CA GLU A 204 27.56 -18.48 -6.83
C GLU A 204 26.77 -17.62 -7.83
N ILE A 205 26.12 -16.54 -7.38
CA ILE A 205 25.44 -15.59 -8.27
C ILE A 205 26.45 -14.98 -9.25
N ALA A 206 27.60 -14.52 -8.77
CA ALA A 206 28.64 -13.93 -9.61
C ALA A 206 29.16 -14.93 -10.66
N ARG A 207 29.36 -16.20 -10.28
CA ARG A 207 29.78 -17.27 -11.18
C ARG A 207 28.75 -17.53 -12.29
N ILE A 208 27.46 -17.58 -11.94
CA ILE A 208 26.37 -17.79 -12.90
C ILE A 208 26.30 -16.62 -13.90
N LEU A 209 26.39 -15.37 -13.42
CA LEU A 209 26.36 -14.18 -14.27
C LEU A 209 27.54 -14.17 -15.25
N ALA A 210 28.77 -14.39 -14.76
CA ALA A 210 29.95 -14.44 -15.61
C ALA A 210 29.88 -15.56 -16.67
N ALA A 211 29.33 -16.72 -16.31
CA ALA A 211 29.14 -17.82 -17.25
C ALA A 211 28.10 -17.47 -18.33
N HIS A 212 27.07 -16.70 -18.01
CA HIS A 212 26.07 -16.24 -18.98
C HIS A 212 26.63 -15.15 -19.91
N GLU A 213 27.36 -14.17 -19.38
CA GLU A 213 28.00 -13.12 -20.16
C GLU A 213 29.02 -13.70 -21.16
N ALA A 214 29.79 -14.71 -20.75
CA ALA A 214 30.73 -15.41 -21.63
C ALA A 214 30.07 -16.16 -22.80
N GLN A 215 28.77 -16.47 -22.71
CA GLN A 215 28.01 -17.10 -23.79
C GLN A 215 27.55 -16.09 -24.87
N GLY A 216 27.83 -14.79 -24.69
CA GLY A 216 27.54 -13.75 -25.68
C GLY A 216 26.04 -13.47 -25.87
N VAL A 217 25.20 -13.95 -24.96
CA VAL A 217 23.78 -13.60 -24.90
C VAL A 217 23.68 -12.29 -24.13
N THR A 218 23.89 -11.17 -24.81
CA THR A 218 23.45 -9.88 -24.27
C THR A 218 21.92 -9.88 -24.15
N PRO A 219 21.35 -9.28 -23.08
CA PRO A 219 19.90 -9.13 -22.92
C PRO A 219 19.22 -8.46 -24.12
#